data_AF-X1VJK7-F1
#
_entry.id   AF-X1VJK7-F1
#
_cell.length_a   1.000
_cell.length_b   1.000
_cell.length_c   1.000
_cell.angle_alpha   90.00
_cell.angle_beta   90.00
_cell.angle_gamma   90.00
#
_symmetry.space_group_name_H-M   'P 1'
#
loop_
_entity.id
_entity.type
_entity.pdbx_description
1 polymer ?
#
loop_
_entity_poly.entity_id
_entity_poly.type
_entity_poly.pdbx_seq_one_letter_code
_entity_poly.pdbx_strand_id
1 'polypeptide(L)'
;RVDGYNPLAVAEAIKRKKRILLKGNGPVLLDTITYRISGHSPSDASSYRSKEEVASWQESDCIKGYENYLKKNRMITSDKADALKQEVTSRITKALRLAASLEISPRIKADLIESVMFSHQYKDKMEDRLPEVLIPKKDNPRIKSLARKYRFALNEKGDPLPRVKVFTYRDALFEAMLYRFYEDPTMVAYGEENRDWGGAFAVYRGLTEALPYHRLFNTPISEGAIIGSGVGYALSGGRAVVELMYSDFIGRAGDE
;
A
#
# COMPACT_ATOMS: atom_id res chain seq x y z
N ARG A 1 -15.35 7.09 -20.49
CA ARG A 1 -16.66 6.53 -20.12
C ARG A 1 -16.97 5.35 -21.04
N VAL A 2 -17.52 4.26 -20.52
CA VAL A 2 -17.96 3.07 -21.26
C VAL A 2 -19.29 2.58 -20.69
N ASP A 3 -20.14 2.06 -21.57
CA ASP A 3 -21.35 1.35 -21.16
C ASP A 3 -20.96 0.03 -20.47
N GLY A 4 -21.17 -0.06 -19.16
CA GLY A 4 -20.86 -1.24 -18.36
C GLY A 4 -21.81 -2.40 -18.60
N TYR A 5 -22.94 -2.17 -19.26
CA TYR A 5 -23.88 -3.22 -19.63
C TYR A 5 -23.48 -3.97 -20.90
N ASN A 6 -22.52 -3.43 -21.65
CA ASN A 6 -21.90 -4.11 -22.79
C ASN A 6 -20.52 -4.66 -22.41
N PRO A 7 -20.40 -5.95 -22.05
CA PRO A 7 -19.13 -6.53 -21.60
C PRO A 7 -18.04 -6.50 -22.69
N LEU A 8 -18.41 -6.51 -23.98
CA LEU A 8 -17.46 -6.41 -25.07
C LEU A 8 -16.87 -5.00 -25.18
N ALA A 9 -17.69 -3.96 -24.99
CA ALA A 9 -17.21 -2.58 -24.95
C ALA A 9 -16.26 -2.36 -23.76
N VAL A 10 -16.59 -2.93 -22.59
CA VAL A 10 -15.72 -2.89 -21.40
C VAL A 10 -14.39 -3.62 -21.67
N ALA A 11 -14.41 -4.82 -22.24
CA ALA A 11 -13.20 -5.58 -22.56
C ALA A 11 -12.30 -4.84 -23.57
N GLU A 12 -12.89 -4.23 -24.60
CA GLU A 12 -12.18 -3.40 -25.57
C GLU A 12 -11.55 -2.17 -24.89
N ALA A 13 -12.30 -1.47 -24.04
CA ALA A 13 -11.81 -0.31 -23.31
C ALA A 13 -10.62 -0.68 -22.42
N ILE A 14 -10.72 -1.77 -21.65
CA ILE A 14 -9.63 -2.29 -20.83
C ILE A 14 -8.41 -2.61 -21.70
N LYS A 15 -8.58 -3.29 -22.83
CA LYS A 15 -7.49 -3.64 -23.75
C LYS A 15 -6.76 -2.39 -24.25
N ARG A 16 -7.47 -1.31 -24.59
CA ARG A 16 -6.85 -0.03 -24.98
C ARG A 16 -6.11 0.62 -23.82
N LYS A 17 -6.72 0.69 -22.64
CA LYS A 17 -6.14 1.38 -21.48
C LYS A 17 -4.94 0.66 -20.89
N LYS A 18 -4.93 -0.67 -20.89
CA LYS A 18 -3.77 -1.50 -20.50
C LYS A 18 -2.51 -1.12 -21.28
N ARG A 19 -2.63 -0.77 -22.57
CA ARG A 19 -1.47 -0.35 -23.38
C ARG A 19 -0.84 0.96 -22.88
N ILE A 20 -1.62 1.86 -22.29
CA ILE A 20 -1.12 3.12 -21.72
C ILE A 20 -0.34 2.81 -20.44
N LEU A 21 -0.93 1.99 -19.56
CA LEU A 21 -0.31 1.57 -18.30
C LEU A 21 1.02 0.83 -18.54
N LEU A 22 1.05 -0.12 -19.47
CA LEU A 22 2.26 -0.89 -19.80
C LEU A 22 3.36 -0.03 -20.44
N LYS A 23 3.01 1.09 -21.06
CA LYS A 23 3.99 2.06 -21.60
C LYS A 23 4.55 3.01 -20.52
N GLY A 24 4.03 2.96 -19.30
CA GLY A 24 4.43 3.89 -18.24
C GLY A 24 3.90 5.31 -18.42
N ASN A 25 2.90 5.52 -19.29
CA ASN A 25 2.35 6.85 -19.62
C ASN A 25 1.36 7.38 -18.55
N GLY A 26 1.54 6.97 -17.30
CA GLY A 26 0.70 7.39 -16.16
C GLY A 26 -0.59 6.58 -15.97
N PRO A 27 -1.35 6.91 -14.91
CA PRO A 27 -2.58 6.21 -14.55
C PRO A 27 -3.71 6.46 -15.55
N VAL A 28 -4.72 5.59 -15.54
CA VAL A 28 -5.91 5.72 -16.37
C VAL A 28 -7.17 5.57 -15.53
N LEU A 29 -8.10 6.50 -15.68
CA LEU A 29 -9.46 6.40 -15.13
C LEU A 29 -10.43 5.84 -16.19
N LEU A 30 -11.12 4.75 -15.86
CA LEU A 30 -12.19 4.19 -16.68
C LEU A 30 -13.55 4.32 -15.98
N ASP A 31 -14.30 5.34 -16.37
CA ASP A 31 -15.68 5.54 -15.94
C ASP A 31 -16.62 4.50 -16.60
N THR A 32 -17.04 3.49 -15.85
CA THR A 32 -17.87 2.36 -16.31
C THR A 32 -19.28 2.49 -15.75
N ILE A 33 -20.25 2.74 -16.61
CA ILE A 33 -21.63 3.02 -16.19
C ILE A 33 -22.37 1.71 -15.92
N THR A 34 -22.85 1.53 -14.70
CA THR A 34 -23.64 0.37 -14.27
C THR A 34 -24.73 0.81 -13.30
N TYR A 35 -25.60 -0.11 -12.91
CA TYR A 35 -26.68 0.12 -11.97
C TYR A 35 -26.64 -0.88 -10.83
N ARG A 36 -26.76 -0.39 -9.59
CA ARG A 36 -26.87 -1.25 -8.40
C ARG A 36 -28.33 -1.59 -8.17
N ILE A 37 -28.74 -2.81 -8.52
CA ILE A 37 -30.13 -3.25 -8.38
C ILE A 37 -30.56 -3.31 -6.91
N SER A 38 -29.69 -3.79 -6.01
CA SER A 38 -29.97 -3.86 -4.58
C SER A 38 -29.80 -2.53 -3.85
N GLY A 39 -30.20 -2.49 -2.58
CA GLY A 39 -29.86 -1.43 -1.63
C GLY A 39 -28.35 -1.27 -1.41
N HIS A 40 -27.95 -0.18 -0.74
CA HIS A 40 -26.57 0.03 -0.31
C HIS A 40 -26.09 -1.08 0.63
N SER A 41 -27.00 -1.59 1.44
CA SER A 41 -26.83 -2.81 2.23
C SER A 41 -28.07 -3.70 2.07
N PRO A 42 -28.03 -4.98 2.52
CA PRO A 42 -29.21 -5.85 2.53
C PRO A 42 -30.40 -5.31 3.32
N SER A 43 -30.19 -4.34 4.21
CA SER A 43 -31.22 -3.70 5.04
C SER A 43 -31.71 -2.34 4.52
N ASP A 44 -31.18 -1.87 3.38
CA ASP A 44 -31.52 -0.55 2.84
C ASP A 44 -32.89 -0.55 2.13
N ALA A 45 -33.81 0.27 2.65
CA ALA A 45 -35.16 0.44 2.12
C ALA A 45 -35.23 1.08 0.73
N SER A 46 -34.14 1.70 0.24
CA SER A 46 -34.01 2.21 -1.14
C SER A 46 -35.08 3.21 -1.56
N SER A 47 -35.59 4.01 -0.62
CA SER A 47 -36.74 4.92 -0.82
C SER A 47 -36.54 6.03 -1.85
N TYR A 48 -35.29 6.28 -2.27
CA TYR A 48 -34.91 7.32 -3.23
C TYR A 48 -34.96 6.84 -4.70
N ARG A 49 -35.34 5.59 -4.97
CA ARG A 49 -35.43 5.02 -6.33
C ARG A 49 -36.84 4.53 -6.60
N SER A 50 -37.37 4.83 -7.77
CA SER A 50 -38.69 4.32 -8.16
C SER A 50 -38.58 2.86 -8.60
N LYS A 51 -39.70 2.12 -8.51
CA LYS A 51 -39.74 0.73 -8.98
C LYS A 51 -39.56 0.67 -10.49
N GLU A 52 -40.06 1.69 -11.20
CA GLU A 52 -39.98 1.83 -12.65
C GLU A 52 -38.53 2.04 -13.10
N GLU A 53 -37.77 2.88 -12.38
CA GLU A 53 -36.34 3.08 -12.63
C GLU A 53 -35.59 1.75 -12.50
N VAL A 54 -35.73 1.07 -11.36
CA VAL A 54 -35.04 -0.21 -11.12
C VAL A 54 -35.43 -1.26 -12.16
N ALA A 55 -36.72 -1.36 -12.51
CA ALA A 55 -37.21 -2.28 -13.53
C ALA A 55 -36.59 -1.98 -14.91
N SER A 56 -36.51 -0.72 -15.33
CA SER A 56 -35.91 -0.34 -16.61
C SER A 56 -34.43 -0.74 -16.71
N TRP A 57 -33.68 -0.65 -15.61
CA TRP A 57 -32.30 -1.11 -15.54
C TRP A 57 -32.17 -2.63 -15.48
N GLN A 58 -33.12 -3.33 -14.86
CA GLN A 58 -33.17 -4.79 -14.86
C GLN A 58 -33.52 -5.37 -16.24
N GLU A 59 -34.37 -4.70 -17.02
CA GLU A 59 -34.67 -5.11 -18.39
C GLU A 59 -33.43 -5.11 -19.28
N SER A 60 -32.52 -4.19 -19.02
CA SER A 60 -31.26 -4.06 -19.74
C SER A 60 -30.13 -4.97 -19.20
N ASP A 61 -30.37 -5.73 -18.13
CA ASP A 61 -29.34 -6.50 -17.38
C ASP A 61 -28.26 -7.13 -18.28
N CYS A 62 -27.00 -6.87 -17.93
CA CYS A 62 -25.87 -7.22 -18.78
C CYS A 62 -25.62 -8.73 -18.88
N ILE A 63 -25.99 -9.51 -17.87
CA ILE A 63 -25.84 -10.97 -17.87
C ILE A 63 -26.86 -11.55 -18.86
N LYS A 64 -28.13 -11.17 -18.73
CA LYS A 64 -29.19 -11.61 -19.63
C LYS A 64 -28.99 -11.09 -21.06
N GLY A 65 -28.60 -9.83 -21.20
CA GLY A 65 -28.30 -9.21 -22.48
C GLY A 65 -27.17 -9.91 -23.22
N TYR A 66 -26.08 -10.24 -22.52
CA TYR A 66 -24.95 -10.95 -23.12
C TYR A 66 -25.26 -12.42 -23.41
N GLU A 67 -26.02 -13.11 -22.55
CA GLU A 67 -26.53 -14.46 -22.84
C GLU A 67 -27.35 -14.48 -24.14
N ASN A 68 -28.28 -13.52 -24.29
CA ASN A 68 -29.09 -13.37 -25.49
C ASN A 68 -28.23 -13.07 -26.72
N TYR A 69 -27.22 -12.21 -26.59
CA TYR A 69 -26.25 -11.95 -27.65
C TYR A 69 -25.52 -13.22 -28.08
N LEU A 70 -25.01 -14.02 -27.15
CA LEU A 70 -24.32 -15.28 -27.46
C LEU A 70 -25.25 -16.30 -28.13
N LYS A 71 -26.49 -16.43 -27.65
CA LYS A 71 -27.52 -17.30 -28.26
C LYS A 71 -27.84 -16.87 -29.68
N LYS A 72 -28.09 -15.57 -29.90
CA LYS A 72 -28.37 -14.99 -31.23
C LYS A 72 -27.24 -15.28 -32.22
N ASN A 73 -25.99 -15.22 -31.76
CA ASN A 73 -24.80 -15.50 -32.57
C ASN A 73 -24.41 -16.98 -32.58
N ARG A 74 -25.26 -17.89 -32.07
CA ARG A 74 -25.04 -19.35 -32.05
C ARG A 74 -23.76 -19.79 -31.33
N MET A 75 -23.31 -19.00 -30.36
CA MET A 75 -22.11 -19.28 -29.56
C MET A 75 -22.42 -20.16 -28.34
N ILE A 76 -23.69 -20.19 -27.89
CA ILE A 76 -24.14 -21.02 -26.77
C ILE A 76 -25.60 -21.46 -26.98
N THR A 77 -25.95 -22.64 -26.46
CA THR A 77 -27.34 -23.13 -26.40
C THR A 77 -28.00 -22.76 -25.06
N SER A 78 -29.32 -22.83 -24.97
CA SER A 78 -30.03 -22.64 -23.69
C SER A 78 -29.58 -23.65 -22.63
N ASP A 79 -29.51 -24.94 -22.98
CA ASP A 79 -29.07 -25.99 -22.07
C ASP A 79 -27.66 -25.73 -21.53
N LYS A 80 -26.75 -25.23 -22.38
CA LYS A 80 -25.39 -24.92 -21.95
C LYS A 80 -25.37 -23.68 -21.04
N ALA A 81 -26.17 -22.66 -21.33
CA ALA A 81 -26.29 -21.47 -20.47
C ALA A 81 -26.85 -21.85 -19.08
N ASP A 82 -27.87 -22.70 -19.04
CA ASP A 82 -28.49 -23.15 -17.78
C ASP A 82 -27.56 -24.08 -17.00
N ALA A 83 -26.82 -24.96 -17.68
CA ALA A 83 -25.77 -25.76 -17.06
C ALA A 83 -24.68 -24.90 -16.41
N LEU A 84 -24.26 -23.79 -17.04
CA LEU A 84 -23.30 -22.85 -16.44
C LEU A 84 -23.88 -22.17 -15.18
N LYS A 85 -25.15 -21.76 -15.20
CA LYS A 85 -25.82 -21.17 -14.02
C LYS A 85 -25.89 -22.17 -12.87
N GLN A 86 -26.23 -23.43 -13.16
CA GLN A 86 -26.25 -24.51 -12.17
C GLN A 86 -24.86 -24.79 -11.60
N GLU A 87 -23.81 -24.81 -12.45
CA GLU A 87 -22.43 -24.98 -12.01
C GLU A 87 -22.01 -23.87 -11.05
N VAL A 88 -22.26 -22.61 -11.39
CA VAL A 88 -21.97 -21.45 -10.52
C VAL A 88 -22.71 -21.58 -9.18
N THR A 89 -23.99 -21.93 -9.22
CA THR A 89 -24.83 -22.11 -8.02
C THR A 89 -24.27 -23.20 -7.11
N SER A 90 -23.88 -24.34 -7.69
CA SER A 90 -23.28 -25.47 -6.97
C SER A 90 -21.94 -25.07 -6.32
N ARG A 91 -21.09 -24.34 -7.05
CA ARG A 91 -19.79 -23.85 -6.54
C ARG A 91 -19.97 -22.89 -5.37
N ILE A 92 -20.86 -21.91 -5.49
CA ILE A 92 -21.15 -20.95 -4.40
C ILE A 92 -21.71 -21.67 -3.19
N THR A 93 -22.67 -22.58 -3.39
CA THR A 93 -23.28 -23.35 -2.30
C THR A 93 -22.26 -24.21 -1.58
N LYS A 94 -21.35 -24.86 -2.31
CA LYS A 94 -20.25 -25.62 -1.72
C LYS A 94 -19.33 -24.71 -0.88
N ALA A 95 -18.92 -23.57 -1.41
CA ALA A 95 -18.06 -22.63 -0.69
C ALA A 95 -18.73 -22.13 0.61
N LEU A 96 -20.02 -21.78 0.55
CA LEU A 96 -20.78 -21.35 1.73
C LEU A 96 -20.91 -22.45 2.78
N ARG A 97 -21.15 -23.71 2.37
CA ARG A 97 -21.21 -24.84 3.30
C ARG A 97 -19.87 -25.06 4.02
N LEU A 98 -18.76 -24.94 3.30
CA LEU A 98 -17.42 -25.07 3.88
C LEU A 98 -17.16 -23.93 4.89
N ALA A 99 -17.48 -22.69 4.51
CA ALA A 99 -17.26 -21.52 5.36
C ALA A 99 -18.16 -21.48 6.61
N ALA A 100 -19.39 -22.01 6.53
CA ALA A 100 -20.33 -22.04 7.64
C ALA A 100 -20.11 -23.23 8.59
N SER A 101 -19.39 -24.27 8.16
CA SER A 101 -19.12 -25.44 8.99
C SER A 101 -17.98 -25.18 9.97
N LEU A 102 -18.29 -25.19 11.27
CA LEU A 102 -17.28 -25.11 12.32
C LEU A 102 -16.44 -26.39 12.46
N GLU A 103 -16.89 -27.50 11.88
CA GLU A 103 -16.13 -28.74 11.81
C GLU A 103 -15.05 -28.68 10.72
N ILE A 104 -15.40 -28.13 9.56
CA ILE A 104 -14.49 -28.02 8.40
C ILE A 104 -13.61 -26.78 8.50
N SER A 105 -14.18 -25.66 8.94
CA SER A 105 -13.52 -24.37 9.11
C SER A 105 -13.65 -23.92 10.57
N PRO A 106 -12.97 -24.59 11.51
CA PRO A 106 -13.02 -24.20 12.92
C PRO A 106 -12.50 -22.77 13.09
N ARG A 107 -13.09 -22.05 14.04
CA ARG A 107 -12.64 -20.70 14.37
C ARG A 107 -11.25 -20.76 14.98
N ILE A 108 -10.42 -19.83 14.56
CA ILE A 108 -9.10 -19.63 15.14
C ILE A 108 -9.29 -19.18 16.59
N LYS A 109 -8.50 -19.76 17.50
CA LYS A 109 -8.45 -19.32 18.89
C LYS A 109 -7.69 -17.99 19.00
N ALA A 110 -8.05 -17.18 19.99
CA ALA A 110 -7.46 -15.85 20.18
C ALA A 110 -5.95 -15.88 20.48
N ASP A 111 -5.46 -16.95 21.12
CA ASP A 111 -4.05 -17.19 21.42
C ASP A 111 -3.17 -17.29 20.15
N LEU A 112 -3.71 -17.81 19.03
CA LEU A 112 -2.97 -17.82 17.77
C LEU A 112 -2.67 -16.39 17.30
N ILE A 113 -3.64 -15.47 17.41
CA ILE A 113 -3.47 -14.07 16.98
C ILE A 113 -2.30 -13.44 17.74
N GLU A 114 -2.27 -13.63 19.06
CA GLU A 114 -1.15 -13.16 19.89
C GLU A 114 0.18 -13.74 19.42
N SER A 115 0.24 -15.05 19.14
CA SER A 115 1.47 -15.74 18.74
C SER A 115 1.98 -15.36 17.34
N VAL A 116 1.14 -14.79 16.47
CA VAL A 116 1.52 -14.41 15.10
C VAL A 116 1.61 -12.91 14.88
N MET A 117 1.14 -12.09 15.84
CA MET A 117 1.23 -10.62 15.76
C MET A 117 2.67 -10.13 15.84
N PHE A 118 3.46 -10.69 16.74
CA PHE A 118 4.87 -10.36 16.89
C PHE A 118 5.70 -11.59 16.57
N SER A 119 6.51 -11.51 15.50
CA SER A 119 7.38 -12.62 15.14
C SER A 119 8.47 -12.89 16.18
N HIS A 120 8.81 -11.90 17.02
CA HIS A 120 10.00 -11.88 17.87
C HIS A 120 11.30 -12.25 17.12
N GLN A 121 11.29 -12.09 15.79
CA GLN A 121 12.39 -12.42 14.91
C GLN A 121 13.06 -11.14 14.41
N TYR A 122 14.37 -11.23 14.23
CA TYR A 122 15.16 -10.18 13.62
C TYR A 122 15.50 -10.54 12.18
N LYS A 123 15.18 -9.65 11.24
CA LYS A 123 15.60 -9.75 9.85
C LYS A 123 16.41 -8.52 9.48
N ASP A 124 17.71 -8.72 9.26
CA ASP A 124 18.65 -7.62 9.03
C ASP A 124 18.37 -6.90 7.70
N LYS A 125 18.16 -7.65 6.62
CA LYS A 125 17.84 -7.12 5.28
C LYS A 125 16.68 -7.89 4.67
N MET A 126 15.85 -7.23 3.85
CA MET A 126 14.69 -7.89 3.25
C MET A 126 15.03 -8.64 1.95
N GLU A 127 16.11 -8.24 1.28
CA GLU A 127 16.62 -8.81 0.04
C GLU A 127 18.16 -8.94 0.08
N ASP A 128 18.72 -9.81 -0.76
CA ASP A 128 20.15 -10.09 -0.81
C ASP A 128 20.98 -9.19 -1.73
N ARG A 129 20.33 -8.36 -2.56
CA ARG A 129 21.03 -7.46 -3.48
C ARG A 129 21.87 -6.42 -2.72
N LEU A 130 22.88 -5.89 -3.39
CA LEU A 130 23.70 -4.82 -2.82
C LEU A 130 22.88 -3.53 -2.66
N PRO A 131 22.99 -2.82 -1.53
CA PRO A 131 22.35 -1.53 -1.36
C PRO A 131 22.93 -0.48 -2.31
N GLU A 132 22.04 0.24 -2.99
CA GLU A 132 22.44 1.33 -3.86
C GLU A 132 22.78 2.57 -3.03
N VAL A 133 24.03 3.04 -3.16
CA VAL A 133 24.60 4.20 -2.46
C VAL A 133 25.52 4.97 -3.40
N LEU A 134 25.64 6.29 -3.18
CA LEU A 134 26.42 7.19 -4.03
C LEU A 134 27.89 7.30 -3.61
N ILE A 135 28.17 7.09 -2.32
CA ILE A 135 29.52 7.13 -1.74
C ILE A 135 29.68 5.99 -0.73
N PRO A 136 30.92 5.56 -0.43
CA PRO A 136 31.17 4.67 0.70
C PRO A 136 30.78 5.31 2.04
N LYS A 137 30.30 4.50 3.00
CA LYS A 137 29.85 4.96 4.33
C LYS A 137 30.88 5.82 5.05
N LYS A 138 32.15 5.39 4.99
CA LYS A 138 33.29 6.07 5.61
C LYS A 138 33.54 7.47 5.03
N ASP A 139 33.08 7.73 3.81
CA ASP A 139 33.31 8.98 3.11
C ASP A 139 32.24 10.04 3.38
N ASN A 140 31.14 9.64 4.02
CA ASN A 140 30.07 10.54 4.44
C ASN A 140 30.60 11.69 5.33
N PRO A 141 30.39 12.96 4.95
CA PRO A 141 30.90 14.11 5.71
C PRO A 141 30.41 14.16 7.15
N ARG A 142 29.15 13.77 7.40
CA ARG A 142 28.58 13.76 8.74
C ARG A 142 29.21 12.67 9.59
N ILE A 143 29.48 11.48 9.06
CA ILE A 143 30.21 10.43 9.78
C ILE A 143 31.61 10.90 10.20
N LYS A 144 32.35 11.54 9.28
CA LYS A 144 33.67 12.13 9.58
C LYS A 144 33.58 13.17 10.70
N SER A 145 32.52 13.97 10.73
CA SER A 145 32.29 14.94 11.81
C SER A 145 31.93 14.27 13.14
N LEU A 146 31.11 13.20 13.13
CA LEU A 146 30.65 12.51 14.33
C LEU A 146 31.78 11.74 15.02
N ALA A 147 32.77 11.26 14.27
CA ALA A 147 33.95 10.59 14.83
C ALA A 147 34.75 11.46 15.82
N ARG A 148 34.57 12.79 15.79
CA ARG A 148 35.24 13.75 16.69
C ARG A 148 34.43 14.07 17.94
N LYS A 149 33.24 13.49 18.10
CA LYS A 149 32.34 13.75 19.23
C LYS A 149 32.50 12.73 20.35
N TYR A 150 32.31 13.19 21.58
CA TYR A 150 32.26 12.35 22.77
C TYR A 150 30.88 11.70 22.89
N ARG A 151 30.84 10.38 23.09
CA ARG A 151 29.58 9.62 23.28
C ARG A 151 29.00 9.72 24.70
N PHE A 152 29.75 10.30 25.62
CA PHE A 152 29.33 10.54 27.00
C PHE A 152 29.23 12.03 27.27
N ALA A 153 28.35 12.42 28.20
CA ALA A 153 28.16 13.81 28.59
C ALA A 153 29.21 14.29 29.61
N LEU A 154 29.79 13.36 30.38
CA LEU A 154 30.75 13.63 31.45
C LEU A 154 32.10 13.02 31.10
N ASN A 155 33.17 13.64 31.59
CA ASN A 155 34.51 13.05 31.57
C ASN A 155 34.67 12.01 32.71
N GLU A 156 35.84 11.36 32.80
CA GLU A 156 36.15 10.37 33.84
C GLU A 156 36.07 10.92 35.28
N LYS A 157 36.15 12.24 35.45
CA LYS A 157 36.08 12.93 36.74
C LYS A 157 34.66 13.40 37.09
N GLY A 158 33.69 13.19 36.20
CA GLY A 158 32.30 13.62 36.38
C GLY A 158 32.01 15.05 35.92
N ASP A 159 32.97 15.76 35.32
CA ASP A 159 32.74 17.12 34.81
C ASP A 159 32.08 17.09 33.42
N PRO A 160 31.20 18.06 33.09
CA PRO A 160 30.54 18.12 31.80
C PRO A 160 31.52 18.43 30.65
N LEU A 161 31.39 17.69 29.56
CA LEU A 161 32.12 17.95 28.31
C LEU A 161 31.48 19.10 27.51
N PRO A 162 32.24 19.80 26.65
CA PRO A 162 31.70 20.90 25.84
C PRO A 162 30.53 20.44 24.98
N ARG A 163 29.33 21.03 25.17
CA ARG A 163 28.07 20.59 24.53
C ARG A 163 28.17 20.37 23.02
N VAL A 164 28.89 21.25 22.30
CA VAL A 164 29.07 21.16 20.83
C VAL A 164 29.85 19.90 20.41
N LYS A 165 30.72 19.39 21.29
CA LYS A 165 31.52 18.17 21.07
C LYS A 165 30.83 16.91 21.59
N VAL A 166 29.66 17.00 22.22
CA VAL A 166 28.93 15.83 22.72
C VAL A 166 28.02 15.28 21.62
N PHE A 167 28.00 13.95 21.50
CA PHE A 167 27.14 13.21 20.59
C PHE A 167 25.68 13.34 21.03
N THR A 168 24.80 13.71 20.10
CA THR A 168 23.40 14.02 20.43
C THR A 168 22.46 12.90 20.03
N TYR A 169 21.23 12.91 20.53
CA TYR A 169 20.18 11.96 20.12
C TYR A 169 19.93 12.00 18.61
N ARG A 170 19.95 13.21 18.02
CA ARG A 170 19.86 13.41 16.56
C ARG A 170 21.01 12.71 15.82
N ASP A 171 22.21 12.68 16.39
CA ASP A 171 23.35 12.00 15.78
C ASP A 171 23.18 10.47 15.86
N ALA A 172 22.60 9.96 16.94
CA ALA A 172 22.24 8.55 17.09
C ALA A 172 21.23 8.10 16.02
N LEU A 173 20.16 8.87 15.84
CA LEU A 173 19.14 8.61 14.82
C LEU A 173 19.74 8.61 13.41
N PHE A 174 20.61 9.59 13.11
CA PHE A 174 21.33 9.62 11.83
C PHE A 174 22.20 8.38 11.61
N GLU A 175 23.01 7.97 12.60
CA GLU A 175 23.86 6.78 12.48
C GLU A 175 23.03 5.50 12.28
N ALA A 176 21.90 5.38 12.96
CA ALA A 176 20.98 4.25 12.81
C ALA A 176 20.35 4.19 11.40
N MET A 177 19.86 5.33 10.91
CA MET A 177 19.33 5.45 9.54
C MET A 177 20.39 5.11 8.50
N LEU A 178 21.58 5.73 8.60
CA LEU A 178 22.69 5.48 7.68
C LEU A 178 23.12 4.01 7.71
N TYR A 179 23.24 3.39 8.90
CA TYR A 179 23.53 1.96 9.00
C TYR A 179 22.52 1.16 8.19
N ARG A 180 21.22 1.34 8.43
CA ARG A 180 20.21 0.52 7.78
C ARG A 180 20.17 0.70 6.27
N PHE A 181 20.39 1.91 5.75
CA PHE A 181 20.48 2.16 4.31
C PHE A 181 21.65 1.43 3.63
N TYR A 182 22.74 1.17 4.35
CA TYR A 182 23.91 0.46 3.84
C TYR A 182 23.85 -1.06 4.05
N GLU A 183 22.89 -1.57 4.82
CA GLU A 183 22.69 -3.01 5.02
C GLU A 183 21.47 -3.55 4.25
N ASP A 184 20.34 -2.81 4.28
CA ASP A 184 19.10 -3.25 3.66
C ASP A 184 18.84 -2.52 2.35
N PRO A 185 18.92 -3.20 1.19
CA PRO A 185 18.74 -2.57 -0.10
C PRO A 185 17.29 -2.12 -0.34
N THR A 186 16.32 -2.66 0.42
CA THR A 186 14.90 -2.32 0.33
C THR A 186 14.52 -1.12 1.18
N MET A 187 15.45 -0.59 1.98
CA MET A 187 15.12 0.56 2.80
C MET A 187 14.92 1.81 1.94
N VAL A 188 13.76 2.47 2.14
CA VAL A 188 13.46 3.82 1.67
C VAL A 188 13.05 4.69 2.86
N ALA A 189 13.30 5.99 2.78
CA ALA A 189 12.73 6.96 3.71
C ALA A 189 12.19 8.17 2.97
N TYR A 190 11.06 8.70 3.42
CA TYR A 190 10.43 9.84 2.79
C TYR A 190 9.42 10.52 3.71
N GLY A 191 9.09 11.75 3.36
CA GLY A 191 8.21 12.62 4.14
C GLY A 191 8.34 14.05 3.63
N GLU A 192 7.77 14.98 4.36
CA GLU A 192 7.81 16.40 4.02
C GLU A 192 9.19 16.98 4.37
N GLU A 193 9.95 17.37 3.34
CA GLU A 193 11.29 17.96 3.50
C GLU A 193 12.35 17.04 4.15
N ASN A 194 12.15 15.72 4.13
CA ASN A 194 13.11 14.75 4.66
C ASN A 194 14.47 14.79 3.93
N ARG A 195 14.47 15.00 2.61
CA ARG A 195 15.68 14.94 1.80
C ARG A 195 16.46 16.26 1.78
N ASP A 196 15.83 17.32 1.30
CA ASP A 196 16.55 18.54 0.96
C ASP A 196 16.84 19.42 2.18
N TRP A 197 15.89 19.53 3.11
CA TRP A 197 16.10 20.23 4.38
C TRP A 197 16.73 19.34 5.48
N GLY A 198 16.51 18.03 5.35
CA GLY A 198 16.99 17.00 6.26
C GLY A 198 15.99 16.63 7.37
N GLY A 199 14.70 16.90 7.15
CA GLY A 199 13.61 16.77 8.12
C GLY A 199 13.57 17.92 9.14
N ALA A 200 12.45 18.04 9.87
CA ALA A 200 12.19 19.14 10.82
C ALA A 200 13.30 19.31 11.87
N PHE A 201 13.94 18.20 12.26
CA PHE A 201 15.02 18.17 13.26
C PHE A 201 16.41 17.92 12.67
N ALA A 202 16.57 17.97 11.34
CA ALA A 202 17.84 17.73 10.65
C ALA A 202 18.44 16.33 10.85
N VAL A 203 17.62 15.30 11.13
CA VAL A 203 18.08 13.92 11.29
C VAL A 203 18.71 13.39 10.00
N TYR A 204 18.14 13.71 8.83
CA TYR A 204 18.56 13.16 7.54
C TYR A 204 19.73 13.92 6.89
N ARG A 205 20.18 15.05 7.45
CA ARG A 205 21.31 15.81 6.86
C ARG A 205 22.55 14.92 6.74
N GLY A 206 23.19 14.90 5.57
CA GLY A 206 24.28 13.96 5.28
C GLY A 206 23.83 12.69 4.57
N LEU A 207 22.53 12.36 4.49
CA LEU A 207 22.04 11.21 3.75
C LEU A 207 21.88 11.51 2.25
N THR A 208 21.60 12.76 1.88
CA THR A 208 21.43 13.20 0.48
C THR A 208 22.68 12.97 -0.36
N GLU A 209 23.86 13.11 0.24
CA GLU A 209 25.15 12.82 -0.39
C GLU A 209 25.41 11.32 -0.53
N ALA A 210 24.76 10.50 0.30
CA ALA A 210 24.97 9.05 0.38
C ALA A 210 23.97 8.24 -0.45
N LEU A 211 22.77 8.77 -0.75
CA LEU A 211 21.66 7.99 -1.25
C LEU A 211 21.11 8.52 -2.58
N PRO A 212 20.77 7.64 -3.53
CA PRO A 212 20.04 8.03 -4.73
C PRO A 212 18.63 8.51 -4.39
N TYR A 213 18.04 9.33 -5.26
CA TYR A 213 16.74 9.98 -5.01
C TYR A 213 15.62 8.99 -4.67
N HIS A 214 15.56 7.83 -5.33
CA HIS A 214 14.48 6.86 -5.10
C HIS A 214 14.56 6.15 -3.73
N ARG A 215 15.64 6.34 -2.95
CA ARG A 215 15.79 5.80 -1.59
C ARG A 215 15.57 6.84 -0.48
N LEU A 216 15.74 8.12 -0.79
CA LEU A 216 15.43 9.26 0.10
C LEU A 216 14.84 10.39 -0.73
N PHE A 217 13.55 10.68 -0.55
CA PHE A 217 12.83 11.69 -1.33
C PHE A 217 11.79 12.44 -0.49
N ASN A 218 11.36 13.60 -1.00
CA ASN A 218 10.27 14.38 -0.40
C ASN A 218 8.93 13.95 -0.99
N THR A 219 7.89 14.04 -0.19
CA THR A 219 6.50 13.83 -0.62
C THR A 219 5.76 15.16 -0.75
N PRO A 220 4.63 15.18 -1.49
CA PRO A 220 3.61 16.22 -1.32
C PRO A 220 3.08 16.24 0.12
N ILE A 221 2.46 17.36 0.49
CA ILE A 221 1.81 17.57 1.79
C ILE A 221 0.51 16.76 1.84
N SER A 222 0.61 15.48 2.22
CA SER A 222 -0.52 14.55 2.32
C SER A 222 -0.18 13.38 3.25
N GLU A 223 -0.54 13.51 4.52
CA GLU A 223 -0.18 12.55 5.57
C GLU A 223 -0.78 11.17 5.32
N GLY A 224 -2.05 11.10 4.94
CA GLY A 224 -2.71 9.84 4.59
C GLY A 224 -2.02 9.12 3.42
N ALA A 225 -1.56 9.86 2.40
CA ALA A 225 -0.81 9.26 1.30
C ALA A 225 0.60 8.80 1.73
N ILE A 226 1.28 9.57 2.58
CA ILE A 226 2.60 9.21 3.14
C ILE A 226 2.51 7.89 3.92
N ILE A 227 1.56 7.80 4.87
CA ILE A 227 1.39 6.60 5.69
C ILE A 227 0.87 5.43 4.86
N GLY A 228 -0.18 5.62 4.05
CA GLY A 228 -0.78 4.57 3.23
C GLY A 228 0.22 3.96 2.23
N SER A 229 1.05 4.79 1.59
CA SER A 229 2.12 4.29 0.72
C SER A 229 3.21 3.54 1.50
N GLY A 230 3.53 3.97 2.73
CA GLY A 230 4.51 3.31 3.59
C GLY A 230 4.07 1.92 4.02
N VAL A 231 2.81 1.79 4.41
CA VAL A 231 2.16 0.51 4.71
C VAL A 231 2.16 -0.39 3.48
N GLY A 232 1.73 0.13 2.32
CA GLY A 232 1.73 -0.62 1.07
C GLY A 232 3.11 -1.12 0.65
N TYR A 233 4.14 -0.29 0.82
CA TYR A 233 5.54 -0.67 0.55
C TYR A 233 6.03 -1.77 1.50
N ALA A 234 5.72 -1.66 2.79
CA ALA A 234 6.06 -2.68 3.78
C ALA A 234 5.37 -4.03 3.49
N LEU A 235 4.07 -4.01 3.15
CA LEU A 235 3.31 -5.19 2.74
C LEU A 235 3.86 -5.82 1.45
N SER A 236 4.48 -5.02 0.59
CA SER A 236 5.15 -5.48 -0.63
C SER A 236 6.56 -6.06 -0.38
N GLY A 237 6.98 -6.16 0.89
CA GLY A 237 8.26 -6.75 1.30
C GLY A 237 9.41 -5.76 1.49
N GLY A 238 9.16 -4.45 1.31
CA GLY A 238 10.17 -3.41 1.53
C GLY A 238 10.25 -2.92 2.98
N ARG A 239 11.23 -2.06 3.27
CA ARG A 239 11.37 -1.39 4.56
C ARG A 239 11.20 0.12 4.39
N ALA A 240 10.12 0.69 4.92
CA ALA A 240 9.86 2.12 4.86
C ALA A 240 10.11 2.80 6.21
N VAL A 241 10.76 3.97 6.19
CA VAL A 241 10.70 4.95 7.28
C VAL A 241 10.00 6.19 6.75
N VAL A 242 8.73 6.34 7.11
CA VAL A 242 7.93 7.49 6.73
C VAL A 242 7.87 8.49 7.88
N GLU A 243 8.02 9.77 7.58
CA GLU A 243 8.00 10.84 8.57
C GLU A 243 6.90 11.85 8.26
N LEU A 244 6.08 12.15 9.27
CA LEU A 244 5.22 13.32 9.29
C LEU A 244 5.98 14.45 9.97
N MET A 245 5.84 15.68 9.47
CA MET A 245 6.66 16.80 9.94
C MET A 245 6.55 17.04 11.46
N TYR A 246 5.34 16.95 12.02
CA TYR A 246 5.06 17.05 13.45
C TYR A 246 4.01 16.01 13.87
N SER A 247 4.09 15.59 15.14
CA SER A 247 3.15 14.61 15.72
C SER A 247 1.69 15.08 15.69
N ASP A 248 1.47 16.39 15.71
CA ASP A 248 0.15 17.03 15.65
C ASP A 248 -0.64 16.64 14.39
N PHE A 249 0.05 16.23 13.32
CA PHE A 249 -0.57 15.80 12.06
C PHE A 249 -0.94 14.31 12.03
N ILE A 250 -0.68 13.53 13.08
CA ILE A 250 -0.98 12.09 13.10
C ILE A 250 -2.46 11.81 12.83
N GLY A 251 -3.38 12.67 13.28
CA GLY A 251 -4.81 12.54 13.03
C GLY A 251 -5.22 12.69 11.56
N ARG A 252 -4.35 13.19 10.68
CA ARG A 252 -4.56 13.25 9.22
C ARG A 252 -4.30 11.92 8.52
N ALA A 253 -3.70 10.96 9.23
CA ALA A 253 -3.40 9.62 8.75
C ALA A 253 -3.92 8.52 9.70
N GLY A 254 -4.85 8.87 10.59
CA GLY A 254 -5.51 7.91 11.48
C GLY A 254 -6.69 7.20 10.80
N ASP A 255 -7.05 6.05 11.37
CA ASP A 255 -8.33 5.34 11.26
C ASP A 255 -8.78 4.81 9.88
N GLU A 256 -7.86 4.62 8.92
CA GLU A 256 -8.04 3.72 7.77
C GLU A 256 -6.90 2.70 7.62
#